data_AF-A0A6J6M4D4-F1
#
_entry.id   AF-A0A6J6M4D4-F1
#
_cell.length_a   1.000
_cell.length_b   1.000
_cell.length_c   1.000
_cell.angle_alpha   90.00
_cell.angle_beta   90.00
_cell.angle_gamma   90.00
#
_symmetry.space_group_name_H-M   'P 1'
#
loop_
_entity.id
_entity.type
_entity.pdbx_description
1 polymer ?
#
loop_
_entity_poly.entity_id
_entity_poly.type
_entity_poly.pdbx_seq_one_letter_code
_entity_poly.pdbx_strand_id
1 'polypeptide(L)'
;MRAVLDVVVDDGSWFEVQPGFGPSMICGLARLGGESVAVIANQPTVMAGSIDADAADKAAHFIMVADSFHLPLVFLADNPGMLPGSESERAGVLRSGARMFAAQTQASSPKLHLTLRKAYGFGSMVMTLVGFDNQSATFAYPGATLGAMGASAMSRATNADEDEAAMLRDAELQASYRSAATLGFDELIDPRETRDVLLDALQRALFRRQVAAEPVSRTAITP
;
A
#
# COMPACT_ATOMS: atom_id res chain seq x y z
N MET A 1 -11.35 -3.15 -6.25
CA MET A 1 -10.44 -1.99 -6.28
C MET A 1 -10.75 -0.99 -7.38
N ARG A 2 -10.92 -1.37 -8.66
CA ARG A 2 -11.24 -0.40 -9.75
C ARG A 2 -12.44 0.51 -9.46
N ALA A 3 -13.54 -0.06 -8.95
CA ALA A 3 -14.70 0.74 -8.49
C ALA A 3 -14.39 1.73 -7.35
N VAL A 4 -13.35 1.47 -6.54
CA VAL A 4 -12.87 2.42 -5.53
C VAL A 4 -12.09 3.54 -6.21
N LEU A 5 -11.23 3.22 -7.18
CA LEU A 5 -10.51 4.23 -7.97
C LEU A 5 -11.49 5.17 -8.68
N ASP A 6 -12.55 4.63 -9.29
CA ASP A 6 -13.57 5.39 -10.01
C ASP A 6 -14.24 6.50 -9.17
N VAL A 7 -14.28 6.35 -7.84
CA VAL A 7 -14.89 7.34 -6.93
C VAL A 7 -13.86 8.19 -6.17
N VAL A 8 -12.63 7.72 -6.04
CA VAL A 8 -11.56 8.42 -5.31
C VAL A 8 -10.85 9.44 -6.20
N VAL A 9 -10.51 9.04 -7.43
CA VAL A 9 -9.80 9.91 -8.38
C VAL A 9 -10.79 10.80 -9.14
N ASP A 10 -10.28 11.79 -9.89
CA ASP A 10 -11.14 12.66 -10.69
C ASP A 10 -11.87 11.83 -11.77
N ASP A 11 -13.11 12.21 -12.07
CA ASP A 11 -13.98 11.45 -12.98
C ASP A 11 -13.32 11.24 -14.36
N GLY A 12 -13.35 10.00 -14.84
CA GLY A 12 -12.75 9.59 -16.12
C GLY A 12 -11.24 9.84 -16.26
N SER A 13 -10.52 10.11 -15.16
CA SER A 13 -9.14 10.62 -15.23
C SER A 13 -8.05 9.57 -15.08
N TRP A 14 -8.39 8.31 -14.82
CA TRP A 14 -7.39 7.27 -14.53
C TRP A 14 -7.14 6.31 -15.70
N PHE A 15 -5.89 5.90 -15.85
CA PHE A 15 -5.38 5.05 -16.92
C PHE A 15 -4.54 3.92 -16.32
N GLU A 16 -4.96 2.67 -16.53
CA GLU A 16 -4.27 1.49 -16.02
C GLU A 16 -3.00 1.17 -16.82
N VAL A 17 -1.88 0.98 -16.12
CA VAL A 17 -0.59 0.59 -16.69
C VAL A 17 -0.39 -0.92 -16.51
N GLN A 18 -0.08 -1.60 -17.62
CA GLN A 18 0.12 -3.05 -17.68
C GLN A 18 -1.03 -3.87 -17.06
N PRO A 19 -2.29 -3.71 -17.51
CA PRO A 19 -3.44 -4.44 -16.94
C PRO A 19 -3.33 -5.98 -17.10
N GLY A 20 -2.54 -6.46 -18.07
CA GLY A 20 -2.35 -7.90 -18.34
C GLY A 20 -1.17 -8.57 -17.61
N PHE A 21 -0.39 -7.83 -16.81
CA PHE A 21 0.78 -8.35 -16.07
C PHE A 21 0.65 -8.02 -14.59
N GLY A 22 1.08 -8.93 -13.70
CA GLY A 22 0.94 -8.79 -12.25
C GLY A 22 -0.46 -8.34 -11.81
N PRO A 23 -1.55 -9.06 -12.18
CA PRO A 23 -2.93 -8.56 -12.09
C PRO A 23 -3.47 -8.42 -10.65
N SER A 24 -2.76 -8.97 -9.65
CA SER A 24 -3.02 -8.75 -8.21
C SER A 24 -2.66 -7.34 -7.75
N MET A 25 -1.94 -6.57 -8.57
CA MET A 25 -1.58 -5.16 -8.34
C MET A 25 -2.01 -4.28 -9.51
N ILE A 26 -2.76 -3.24 -9.19
CA ILE A 26 -3.13 -2.18 -10.12
C ILE A 26 -2.07 -1.08 -9.98
N CYS A 27 -1.48 -0.71 -11.12
CA CYS A 27 -0.67 0.49 -11.25
C CYS A 27 -1.38 1.39 -12.26
N GLY A 28 -1.60 2.66 -11.93
CA GLY A 28 -2.32 3.56 -12.81
C GLY A 28 -1.91 5.00 -12.63
N LEU A 29 -2.00 5.78 -13.70
CA LEU A 29 -1.89 7.24 -13.65
C LEU A 29 -3.30 7.79 -13.47
N ALA A 30 -3.48 8.81 -12.64
CA ALA A 30 -4.78 9.43 -12.40
C ALA A 30 -4.64 10.93 -12.12
N ARG A 31 -5.77 11.63 -11.97
CA ARG A 31 -5.78 12.96 -11.37
C ARG A 31 -6.50 12.95 -10.02
N LEU A 32 -6.01 13.74 -9.08
CA LEU A 32 -6.68 14.01 -7.81
C LEU A 32 -6.71 15.52 -7.56
N GLY A 33 -7.87 16.13 -7.72
CA GLY A 33 -8.02 17.59 -7.67
C GLY A 33 -7.24 18.31 -8.77
N GLY A 34 -7.17 17.71 -9.97
CA GLY A 34 -6.42 18.21 -11.12
C GLY A 34 -4.93 17.83 -11.14
N GLU A 35 -4.36 17.45 -10.00
CA GLU A 35 -2.96 17.06 -9.88
C GLU A 35 -2.72 15.65 -10.38
N SER A 36 -1.65 15.44 -11.17
CA SER A 36 -1.32 14.11 -11.70
C SER A 36 -0.69 13.25 -10.60
N VAL A 37 -1.23 12.06 -10.38
CA VAL A 37 -0.77 11.11 -9.35
C VAL A 37 -0.55 9.72 -9.94
N ALA A 38 0.35 8.97 -9.32
CA ALA A 38 0.56 7.55 -9.61
C ALA A 38 -0.06 6.71 -8.49
N VAL A 39 -0.99 5.85 -8.85
CA VAL A 39 -1.73 5.00 -7.91
C VAL A 39 -1.21 3.57 -7.96
N ILE A 40 -0.93 3.01 -6.78
CA ILE A 40 -0.54 1.63 -6.57
C ILE A 40 -1.57 1.00 -5.64
N ALA A 41 -2.31 0.01 -6.12
CA ALA A 41 -3.44 -0.54 -5.38
C ALA A 41 -3.52 -2.06 -5.48
N ASN A 42 -3.73 -2.75 -4.36
CA ASN A 42 -3.98 -4.18 -4.38
C ASN A 42 -5.31 -4.48 -5.08
N GLN A 43 -5.42 -5.64 -5.76
CA GLN A 43 -6.67 -6.12 -6.36
C GLN A 43 -7.19 -7.36 -5.61
N PRO A 44 -8.08 -7.19 -4.62
CA PRO A 44 -8.59 -8.30 -3.81
C PRO A 44 -9.31 -9.39 -4.59
N THR A 45 -9.84 -9.11 -5.78
CA THR A 45 -10.53 -10.11 -6.62
C THR A 45 -9.56 -11.00 -7.40
N VAL A 46 -8.24 -10.76 -7.33
CA VAL A 46 -7.20 -11.55 -7.99
C VAL A 46 -6.23 -12.01 -6.91
N MET A 47 -6.10 -13.33 -6.72
CA MET A 47 -5.24 -13.93 -5.69
C MET A 47 -5.48 -13.34 -4.28
N ALA A 48 -6.73 -12.97 -3.97
CA ALA A 48 -7.10 -12.30 -2.72
C ALA A 48 -6.35 -10.97 -2.43
N GLY A 49 -5.70 -10.37 -3.43
CA GLY A 49 -4.85 -9.18 -3.29
C GLY A 49 -3.44 -9.48 -2.77
N SER A 50 -3.01 -10.75 -2.73
CA SER A 50 -1.64 -11.11 -2.37
C SER A 50 -0.64 -10.58 -3.39
N ILE A 51 0.56 -10.23 -2.92
CA ILE A 51 1.61 -9.70 -3.79
C ILE A 51 2.53 -10.86 -4.21
N ASP A 52 2.45 -11.25 -5.48
CA ASP A 52 3.34 -12.20 -6.12
C ASP A 52 4.54 -11.50 -6.79
N ALA A 53 5.48 -12.28 -7.34
CA ALA A 53 6.72 -11.74 -7.91
C ALA A 53 6.45 -10.75 -9.05
N ASP A 54 5.58 -11.10 -10.00
CA ASP A 54 5.23 -10.26 -11.15
C ASP A 54 4.59 -8.94 -10.72
N ALA A 55 3.65 -9.00 -9.77
CA ALA A 55 3.02 -7.81 -9.21
C ALA A 55 3.99 -6.90 -8.46
N ALA A 56 4.93 -7.48 -7.71
CA ALA A 56 5.97 -6.74 -7.02
C ALA A 56 6.94 -6.07 -8.00
N ASP A 57 7.41 -6.77 -9.03
CA ASP A 57 8.31 -6.20 -10.05
C ASP A 57 7.59 -5.12 -10.89
N LYS A 58 6.32 -5.34 -11.24
CA LYS A 58 5.46 -4.32 -11.88
C LYS A 58 5.37 -3.05 -11.05
N ALA A 59 5.02 -3.19 -9.77
CA ALA A 59 4.88 -2.05 -8.87
C ALA A 59 6.22 -1.34 -8.64
N ALA A 60 7.30 -2.09 -8.43
CA ALA A 60 8.64 -1.54 -8.24
C ALA A 60 9.05 -0.66 -9.43
N HIS A 61 8.88 -1.17 -10.65
CA HIS A 61 9.19 -0.40 -11.86
C HIS A 61 8.30 0.83 -12.00
N PHE A 62 7.00 0.68 -11.75
CA PHE A 62 6.06 1.80 -11.84
C PHE A 62 6.36 2.92 -10.83
N ILE A 63 6.62 2.58 -9.57
CA ILE A 63 7.01 3.51 -8.50
C ILE A 63 8.28 4.26 -8.89
N MET A 64 9.30 3.53 -9.35
CA MET A 64 10.55 4.12 -9.81
C MET A 64 10.31 5.14 -10.93
N VAL A 65 9.54 4.78 -11.97
CA VAL A 65 9.24 5.69 -13.07
C VAL A 65 8.48 6.92 -12.57
N ALA A 66 7.42 6.74 -11.78
CA ALA A 66 6.62 7.84 -11.24
C ALA A 66 7.47 8.81 -10.40
N ASP A 67 8.32 8.28 -9.52
CA ASP A 67 9.19 9.09 -8.68
C ASP A 67 10.23 9.88 -9.48
N SER A 68 10.79 9.29 -10.55
CA SER A 68 11.73 9.99 -11.44
C SER A 68 11.13 11.19 -12.17
N PHE A 69 9.81 11.25 -12.28
CA PHE A 69 9.07 12.39 -12.82
C PHE A 69 8.35 13.20 -11.75
N HIS A 70 8.67 12.94 -10.48
CA HIS A 70 8.17 13.65 -9.31
C HIS A 70 6.66 13.56 -9.08
N LEU A 71 6.00 12.52 -9.62
CA LEU A 71 4.58 12.27 -9.41
C LEU A 71 4.34 11.85 -7.95
N PRO A 72 3.40 12.49 -7.24
CA PRO A 72 2.88 11.98 -5.98
C PRO A 72 2.37 10.54 -6.12
N LEU A 73 2.68 9.71 -5.12
CA LEU A 73 2.33 8.31 -5.06
C LEU A 73 1.16 8.11 -4.08
N VAL A 74 0.13 7.39 -4.50
CA VAL A 74 -1.03 7.03 -3.68
C VAL A 74 -1.13 5.52 -3.57
N PHE A 75 -0.98 4.99 -2.36
CA PHE A 75 -1.05 3.57 -2.06
C PHE A 75 -2.41 3.21 -1.46
N LEU A 76 -3.13 2.28 -2.10
CA LEU A 76 -4.41 1.75 -1.62
C LEU A 76 -4.24 0.27 -1.24
N ALA A 77 -4.06 0.04 0.05
CA ALA A 77 -3.73 -1.28 0.59
C ALA A 77 -4.97 -2.11 0.96
N ASP A 78 -5.05 -3.31 0.38
CA ASP A 78 -5.94 -4.41 0.80
C ASP A 78 -5.28 -5.74 0.40
N ASN A 79 -4.31 -6.18 1.20
CA ASN A 79 -3.52 -7.39 0.93
C ASN A 79 -3.42 -8.31 2.16
N PRO A 80 -3.37 -9.63 1.94
CA PRO A 80 -3.07 -10.63 2.95
C PRO A 80 -1.55 -10.84 3.18
N GLY A 81 -0.69 -10.09 2.49
CA GLY A 81 0.76 -10.29 2.49
C GLY A 81 1.34 -10.68 1.11
N MET A 82 2.59 -11.14 1.10
CA MET A 82 3.22 -11.76 -0.08
C MET A 82 2.57 -13.13 -0.36
N LEU A 83 2.52 -13.54 -1.63
CA LEU A 83 1.97 -14.84 -2.02
C LEU A 83 2.86 -15.98 -1.47
N PRO A 84 2.34 -16.87 -0.59
CA PRO A 84 3.11 -17.99 -0.06
C PRO A 84 3.15 -19.17 -1.05
N GLY A 85 4.13 -20.06 -0.87
CA GLY A 85 4.16 -21.37 -1.55
C GLY A 85 5.49 -21.65 -2.26
N SER A 86 5.80 -22.92 -2.47
CA SER A 86 7.09 -23.36 -3.03
C SER A 86 7.34 -22.88 -4.46
N GLU A 87 6.29 -22.64 -5.24
CA GLU A 87 6.40 -22.00 -6.55
C GLU A 87 6.79 -20.52 -6.42
N SER A 88 6.14 -19.79 -5.51
CA SER A 88 6.43 -18.38 -5.20
C SER A 88 7.87 -18.19 -4.70
N GLU A 89 8.34 -19.08 -3.82
CA GLU A 89 9.72 -19.08 -3.33
C GLU A 89 10.72 -19.31 -4.47
N ARG A 90 10.46 -20.28 -5.36
CA ARG A 90 11.32 -20.54 -6.53
C ARG A 90 11.32 -19.40 -7.55
N ALA A 91 10.20 -18.68 -7.66
CA ALA A 91 10.11 -17.46 -8.46
C ALA A 91 10.86 -16.27 -7.84
N GLY A 92 11.30 -16.38 -6.58
CA GLY A 92 12.05 -15.32 -5.90
C GLY A 92 11.15 -14.18 -5.38
N VAL A 93 9.93 -14.49 -4.92
CA VAL A 93 8.94 -13.51 -4.45
C VAL A 93 9.49 -12.49 -3.44
N LEU A 94 10.35 -12.92 -2.51
CA LEU A 94 10.95 -12.02 -1.53
C LEU A 94 11.98 -11.07 -2.15
N ARG A 95 12.67 -11.49 -3.22
CA ARG A 95 13.58 -10.62 -3.98
C ARG A 95 12.79 -9.54 -4.73
N SER A 96 11.73 -9.91 -5.44
CA SER A 96 10.85 -8.95 -6.12
C SER A 96 10.14 -8.03 -5.12
N GLY A 97 9.67 -8.58 -4.00
CA GLY A 97 9.11 -7.79 -2.89
C GLY A 97 10.13 -6.81 -2.29
N ALA A 98 11.39 -7.23 -2.12
CA ALA A 98 12.46 -6.35 -1.66
C ALA A 98 12.79 -5.25 -2.66
N ARG A 99 12.66 -5.48 -3.98
CA ARG A 99 12.75 -4.42 -5.00
C ARG A 99 11.63 -3.41 -4.87
N MET A 100 10.38 -3.88 -4.67
CA MET A 100 9.24 -2.99 -4.43
C MET A 100 9.42 -2.17 -3.14
N PHE A 101 9.87 -2.81 -2.06
CA PHE A 101 10.21 -2.15 -0.81
C PHE A 101 11.29 -1.07 -1.01
N ALA A 102 12.36 -1.42 -1.74
CA ALA A 102 13.45 -0.49 -2.03
C ALA A 102 12.98 0.67 -2.91
N ALA A 103 12.11 0.43 -3.90
CA ALA A 103 11.56 1.46 -4.76
C ALA A 103 10.69 2.45 -3.97
N GLN A 104 9.82 1.96 -3.10
CA GLN A 104 8.92 2.82 -2.32
C GLN A 104 9.69 3.61 -1.24
N THR A 105 10.64 2.98 -0.53
CA THR A 105 11.41 3.66 0.54
C THR A 105 12.36 4.71 0.00
N GLN A 106 12.86 4.55 -1.21
CA GLN A 106 13.73 5.53 -1.87
C GLN A 106 12.97 6.65 -2.58
N ALA A 107 11.66 6.50 -2.78
CA ALA A 107 10.88 7.51 -3.46
C ALA A 107 10.91 8.83 -2.66
N SER A 108 11.30 9.91 -3.35
CA SER A 108 11.39 11.27 -2.80
C SER A 108 10.09 12.07 -2.99
N SER A 109 9.22 11.60 -3.88
CA SER A 109 7.91 12.18 -4.14
C SER A 109 6.96 11.98 -2.95
N PRO A 110 5.98 12.89 -2.74
CA PRO A 110 4.95 12.72 -1.73
C PRO A 110 4.31 11.34 -1.82
N LYS A 111 4.30 10.62 -0.70
CA LYS A 111 3.64 9.32 -0.55
C LYS A 111 2.42 9.48 0.34
N LEU A 112 1.27 9.02 -0.12
CA LEU A 112 0.04 8.91 0.66
C LEU A 112 -0.32 7.43 0.77
N HIS A 113 -0.70 6.99 1.96
CA HIS A 113 -1.11 5.61 2.22
C HIS A 113 -2.54 5.56 2.75
N LEU A 114 -3.33 4.60 2.28
CA LEU A 114 -4.62 4.26 2.86
C LEU A 114 -4.75 2.75 2.98
N THR A 115 -4.99 2.27 4.20
CA THR A 115 -5.40 0.88 4.44
C THR A 115 -6.91 0.75 4.39
N LEU A 116 -7.43 0.07 3.38
CA LEU A 116 -8.89 -0.08 3.19
C LEU A 116 -9.45 -1.23 4.03
N ARG A 117 -8.71 -2.34 4.14
CA ARG A 117 -9.23 -3.53 4.82
C ARG A 117 -8.13 -4.41 5.40
N LYS A 118 -7.40 -5.18 4.59
CA LYS A 118 -6.35 -6.09 5.07
C LYS A 118 -4.97 -5.47 4.89
N ALA A 119 -4.14 -5.53 5.93
CA ALA A 119 -2.74 -5.14 5.84
C ALA A 119 -1.83 -6.01 6.71
N TYR A 120 -1.26 -7.07 6.12
CA TYR A 120 -0.42 -8.01 6.86
C TYR A 120 1.04 -8.06 6.41
N GLY A 121 1.91 -8.14 7.41
CA GLY A 121 3.33 -8.48 7.29
C GLY A 121 4.09 -7.68 6.24
N PHE A 122 5.06 -8.33 5.60
CA PHE A 122 5.91 -7.69 4.60
C PHE A 122 5.13 -7.15 3.38
N GLY A 123 4.01 -7.79 3.03
CA GLY A 123 3.15 -7.30 1.93
C GLY A 123 2.56 -5.91 2.19
N SER A 124 2.36 -5.54 3.45
CA SER A 124 1.92 -4.18 3.79
C SER A 124 3.06 -3.19 3.94
N MET A 125 4.24 -3.65 4.33
CA MET A 125 5.45 -2.83 4.33
C MET A 125 5.85 -2.40 2.91
N VAL A 126 5.71 -3.28 1.90
CA VAL A 126 5.93 -2.89 0.49
C VAL A 126 4.84 -1.93 -0.02
N MET A 127 3.65 -1.97 0.58
CA MET A 127 2.56 -1.02 0.35
C MET A 127 2.63 0.18 1.31
N THR A 128 3.82 0.63 1.68
CA THR A 128 4.06 1.85 2.49
C THR A 128 3.54 1.83 3.93
N LEU A 129 3.05 0.72 4.49
CA LEU A 129 2.70 0.67 5.92
C LEU A 129 3.96 0.54 6.80
N VAL A 130 4.76 1.61 6.86
CA VAL A 130 6.04 1.71 7.58
C VAL A 130 6.08 3.02 8.36
N GLY A 131 6.18 2.94 9.69
CA GLY A 131 6.07 4.12 10.57
C GLY A 131 7.22 5.14 10.50
N PHE A 132 8.26 4.91 9.69
CA PHE A 132 9.46 5.75 9.61
C PHE A 132 9.93 5.95 8.14
N ASP A 133 8.99 6.24 7.25
CA ASP A 133 9.22 6.21 5.80
C ASP A 133 8.89 7.53 5.07
N ASN A 134 8.94 8.66 5.80
CA ASN A 134 8.69 10.01 5.29
C ASN A 134 7.39 10.16 4.47
N GLN A 135 6.37 9.38 4.82
CA GLN A 135 5.06 9.49 4.22
C GLN A 135 4.45 10.86 4.54
N SER A 136 3.73 11.41 3.58
CA SER A 136 3.07 12.70 3.77
C SER A 136 1.80 12.59 4.59
N ALA A 137 1.07 11.48 4.46
CA ALA A 137 -0.02 11.09 5.35
C ALA A 137 -0.33 9.58 5.20
N THR A 138 -0.80 8.98 6.30
CA THR A 138 -1.07 7.55 6.45
C THR A 138 -2.44 7.37 7.10
N PHE A 139 -3.38 6.78 6.37
CA PHE A 139 -4.76 6.60 6.79
C PHE A 139 -5.15 5.13 6.86
N ALA A 140 -6.23 4.84 7.59
CA ALA A 140 -6.91 3.55 7.51
C ALA A 140 -8.43 3.71 7.71
N TYR A 141 -9.20 2.73 7.26
CA TYR A 141 -10.60 2.63 7.66
C TYR A 141 -10.74 2.02 9.06
N PRO A 142 -11.76 2.45 9.84
CA PRO A 142 -12.17 1.73 11.04
C PRO A 142 -12.44 0.26 10.75
N GLY A 143 -11.86 -0.63 11.56
CA GLY A 143 -12.00 -2.08 11.37
C GLY A 143 -11.10 -2.67 10.28
N ALA A 144 -10.16 -1.90 9.72
CA ALA A 144 -9.04 -2.49 8.98
C ALA A 144 -8.27 -3.46 9.90
N THR A 145 -7.96 -4.63 9.37
CA THR A 145 -7.26 -5.71 10.07
C THR A 145 -5.79 -5.73 9.65
N LEU A 146 -4.90 -5.70 10.63
CA LEU A 146 -3.47 -5.64 10.39
C LEU A 146 -2.66 -6.37 11.46
N GLY A 147 -1.42 -6.70 11.12
CA GLY A 147 -0.49 -7.40 12.00
C GLY A 147 0.56 -8.18 11.21
N ALA A 148 1.32 -9.03 11.89
CA ALA A 148 2.31 -9.89 11.23
C ALA A 148 1.66 -10.88 10.26
N MET A 149 0.51 -11.44 10.64
CA MET A 149 -0.30 -12.37 9.87
C MET A 149 -1.73 -12.38 10.42
N GLY A 150 -2.69 -12.93 9.67
CA GLY A 150 -4.08 -12.98 10.10
C GLY A 150 -4.31 -13.95 11.28
N ALA A 151 -5.29 -13.65 12.13
CA ALA A 151 -5.56 -14.40 13.36
C ALA A 151 -5.76 -15.90 13.10
N SER A 152 -6.56 -16.24 12.09
CA SER A 152 -6.81 -17.63 11.71
C SER A 152 -5.55 -18.39 11.26
N ALA A 153 -4.61 -17.71 10.61
CA ALA A 153 -3.34 -18.31 10.21
C ALA A 153 -2.41 -18.47 11.41
N MET A 154 -2.40 -17.48 12.32
CA MET A 154 -1.62 -17.52 13.55
C MET A 154 -2.09 -18.65 14.48
N SER A 155 -3.40 -18.76 14.72
CA SER A 155 -3.97 -19.82 15.57
C SER A 155 -3.58 -21.22 15.09
N ARG A 156 -3.63 -21.48 13.77
CA ARG A 156 -3.20 -22.77 13.22
C ARG A 156 -1.70 -22.99 13.37
N ALA A 157 -0.89 -21.95 13.21
CA ALA A 157 0.57 -22.05 13.30
C ALA A 157 1.05 -22.31 14.73
N THR A 158 0.32 -21.80 15.74
CA THR A 158 0.66 -21.96 17.16
C THR A 158 -0.07 -23.11 17.85
N ASN A 159 -0.96 -23.82 17.16
CA ASN A 159 -1.90 -24.78 17.76
C ASN A 159 -2.71 -24.17 18.91
N ALA A 160 -3.21 -22.95 18.70
CA ALA A 160 -3.95 -22.21 19.70
C ALA A 160 -5.23 -22.97 20.12
N ASP A 161 -5.53 -22.95 21.41
CA ASP A 161 -6.82 -23.42 21.91
C ASP A 161 -7.97 -22.44 21.57
N GLU A 162 -9.19 -22.74 22.00
CA GLU A 162 -10.36 -21.92 21.68
C GLU A 162 -10.28 -20.50 22.27
N ASP A 163 -9.74 -20.36 23.48
CA ASP A 163 -9.61 -19.09 24.18
C ASP A 163 -8.51 -18.24 23.54
N GLU A 164 -7.35 -18.83 23.26
CA GLU A 164 -6.25 -18.18 22.54
C GLU A 164 -6.68 -17.75 21.13
N ALA A 165 -7.42 -18.60 20.41
CA ALA A 165 -7.95 -18.26 19.10
C ALA A 165 -8.98 -17.13 19.16
N ALA A 166 -9.81 -17.06 20.20
CA ALA A 166 -10.73 -15.96 20.43
C ALA A 166 -9.99 -14.65 20.72
N MET A 167 -8.96 -14.69 21.57
CA MET A 167 -8.08 -13.55 21.86
C MET A 167 -7.39 -13.02 20.59
N LEU A 168 -6.87 -13.90 19.74
CA LEU A 168 -6.23 -13.50 18.48
C LEU A 168 -7.21 -12.83 17.52
N ARG A 169 -8.45 -13.31 17.43
CA ARG A 169 -9.50 -12.68 16.60
C ARG A 169 -9.87 -11.30 17.11
N ASP A 170 -10.07 -11.16 18.43
CA ASP A 170 -10.36 -9.85 19.03
C ASP A 170 -9.20 -8.86 18.79
N ALA A 171 -7.97 -9.32 18.99
CA ALA A 171 -6.77 -8.53 18.71
C ALA A 171 -6.70 -8.06 17.25
N GLU A 172 -7.05 -8.90 16.29
CA GLU A 172 -7.09 -8.56 14.87
C GLU A 172 -8.16 -7.50 14.56
N LEU A 173 -9.35 -7.60 15.15
CA LEU A 173 -10.43 -6.64 14.98
C LEU A 173 -10.10 -5.27 15.58
N GLN A 174 -9.39 -5.25 16.71
CA GLN A 174 -8.94 -4.01 17.37
C GLN A 174 -7.64 -3.44 16.81
N ALA A 175 -7.04 -4.07 15.79
CA ALA A 175 -5.69 -3.73 15.33
C ALA A 175 -5.59 -2.30 14.79
N SER A 176 -6.58 -1.83 14.01
CA SER A 176 -6.60 -0.45 13.46
C SER A 176 -6.67 0.59 14.57
N TYR A 177 -7.54 0.40 15.56
CA TYR A 177 -7.65 1.30 16.71
C TYR A 177 -6.38 1.33 17.56
N ARG A 178 -5.78 0.16 17.83
CA ARG A 178 -4.52 0.09 18.57
C ARG A 178 -3.38 0.76 17.82
N SER A 179 -3.28 0.54 16.52
CA SER A 179 -2.25 1.16 15.68
C SER A 179 -2.41 2.69 15.64
N ALA A 180 -3.63 3.20 15.45
CA ALA A 180 -3.90 4.64 15.50
C ALA A 180 -3.60 5.25 16.88
N ALA A 181 -3.92 4.56 17.97
CA ALA A 181 -3.61 5.02 19.34
C ALA A 181 -2.11 5.17 19.62
N THR A 182 -1.26 4.51 18.82
CA THR A 182 0.21 4.60 18.91
C THR A 182 0.81 5.33 17.70
N LEU A 183 0.04 6.16 17.00
CA LEU A 183 0.50 6.95 15.84
C LEU A 183 1.00 6.12 14.65
N GLY A 184 0.53 4.88 14.51
CA GLY A 184 0.77 4.05 13.32
C GLY A 184 -0.04 4.49 12.10
N PHE A 185 -1.11 5.24 12.34
CA PHE A 185 -1.89 5.97 11.35
C PHE A 185 -2.06 7.41 11.86
N ASP A 186 -2.07 8.38 10.94
CA ASP A 186 -2.40 9.76 11.26
C ASP A 186 -3.87 9.87 11.66
N GLU A 187 -4.75 9.13 10.96
CA GLU A 187 -6.19 9.15 11.21
C GLU A 187 -6.89 7.87 10.73
N LEU A 188 -7.96 7.49 11.44
CA LEU A 188 -8.94 6.51 10.96
C LEU A 188 -10.13 7.26 10.36
N ILE A 189 -10.37 7.10 9.06
CA ILE A 189 -11.31 7.93 8.30
C ILE A 189 -12.57 7.15 7.88
N ASP A 190 -13.70 7.84 7.73
CA ASP A 190 -14.88 7.23 7.11
C ASP A 190 -14.58 6.98 5.61
N PRO A 191 -14.97 5.81 5.04
CA PRO A 191 -14.76 5.54 3.63
C PRO A 191 -15.30 6.61 2.66
N ARG A 192 -16.33 7.37 3.07
CA ARG A 192 -16.91 8.47 2.28
C ARG A 192 -16.01 9.70 2.21
N GLU A 193 -15.11 9.88 3.17
CA GLU A 193 -14.20 11.03 3.28
C GLU A 193 -12.88 10.80 2.50
N THR A 194 -12.66 9.58 1.99
CA THR A 194 -11.42 9.16 1.34
C THR A 194 -10.87 10.16 0.34
N ARG A 195 -11.71 10.63 -0.59
CA ARG A 195 -11.29 11.54 -1.65
C ARG A 195 -10.81 12.87 -1.07
N ASP A 196 -11.60 13.46 -0.17
CA ASP A 196 -11.34 14.78 0.39
C ASP A 196 -10.08 14.75 1.28
N VAL A 197 -9.94 13.72 2.11
CA VAL A 197 -8.76 13.54 2.97
C VAL A 197 -7.48 13.33 2.16
N LEU A 198 -7.53 12.50 1.10
CA LEU A 198 -6.38 12.30 0.22
C LEU A 198 -6.02 13.59 -0.54
N LEU A 199 -7.02 14.36 -0.98
CA LEU A 199 -6.80 15.64 -1.65
C LEU A 199 -6.15 16.67 -0.72
N ASP A 200 -6.66 16.81 0.50
CA ASP A 200 -6.11 17.73 1.50
C ASP A 200 -4.68 17.33 1.91
N ALA A 201 -4.40 16.04 2.05
CA ALA A 201 -3.06 15.54 2.32
C ALA A 201 -2.12 15.82 1.14
N LEU A 202 -2.59 15.61 -0.10
CA LEU A 202 -1.83 15.90 -1.31
C LEU A 202 -1.47 17.38 -1.42
N GLN A 203 -2.46 18.27 -1.25
CA GLN A 203 -2.25 19.72 -1.31
C GLN A 203 -1.25 20.19 -0.26
N ARG A 204 -1.36 19.70 0.99
CA ARG A 204 -0.39 19.99 2.06
C ARG A 204 1.01 19.50 1.70
N ALA A 205 1.12 18.30 1.13
CA ALA A 205 2.41 17.74 0.73
C ALA A 205 3.07 18.54 -0.41
N LEU A 206 2.29 18.93 -1.42
CA LEU A 206 2.75 19.74 -2.54
C LEU A 206 3.14 21.16 -2.09
N PHE A 207 2.36 21.78 -1.20
CA PHE A 207 2.69 23.09 -0.65
C PHE A 207 4.02 23.10 0.14
N ARG A 208 4.37 21.99 0.79
CA ARG A 208 5.66 21.84 1.50
C ARG A 208 6.87 21.72 0.56
N ARG A 209 6.67 21.48 -0.75
CA ARG A 209 7.78 21.49 -1.72
C ARG A 209 8.24 22.93 -1.93
N GLN A 210 9.16 23.38 -1.08
CA GLN A 210 9.75 24.72 -1.12
C GLN A 210 11.00 24.81 -1.99
N VAL A 211 11.52 23.67 -2.46
CA VAL A 211 12.71 23.58 -3.30
C VAL A 211 12.32 23.03 -4.67
N ALA A 212 12.96 23.52 -5.72
CA ALA A 212 12.77 22.99 -7.07
C ALA A 212 13.15 21.50 -7.11
N ALA A 213 12.45 20.74 -7.95
CA ALA A 213 12.78 19.33 -8.14
C ALA A 213 14.18 19.20 -8.76
N GLU A 214 15.04 18.43 -8.09
CA GLU A 214 16.36 18.04 -8.60
C GLU A 214 16.31 16.62 -9.18
N PRO A 215 17.24 16.24 -10.06
CA PRO A 215 17.32 14.86 -10.55
C PRO A 215 17.35 13.87 -9.38
N VAL A 216 16.44 12.89 -9.39
CA VAL A 216 16.39 11.86 -8.35
C VAL A 216 17.65 10.99 -8.46
N SER A 217 18.60 11.17 -7.54
CA SER A 217 19.79 10.33 -7.48
C SER A 217 19.42 8.96 -6.90
N ARG A 218 19.57 7.89 -7.69
CA ARG A 218 19.34 6.52 -7.24
C ARG A 218 20.67 5.87 -6.89
N THR A 219 21.09 6.02 -5.65
CA THR A 219 22.39 5.51 -5.17
C THR A 219 22.27 4.23 -4.35
N ALA A 220 21.06 3.71 -4.10
CA ALA A 220 20.91 2.48 -3.33
C ALA A 220 21.09 1.22 -4.18
N ILE A 221 21.61 0.17 -3.55
CA ILE A 221 21.74 -1.16 -4.13
C ILE A 221 20.37 -1.84 -4.08
N THR A 222 19.72 -1.98 -5.23
CA THR A 222 18.47 -2.74 -5.35
C THR A 222 18.77 -4.22 -5.61
N PRO A 223 18.02 -5.17 -5.01
CA PRO A 223 18.12 -6.60 -5.33
C PRO A 223 17.91 -6.93 -6.81
#